data_AF-A0A364MT46-F1
#
_entry.id   AF-A0A364MT46-F1
#
_cell.length_a   1.000
_cell.length_b   1.000
_cell.length_c   1.000
_cell.angle_alpha   90.00
_cell.angle_beta   90.00
_cell.angle_gamma   90.00
#
_symmetry.space_group_name_H-M   'P 1'
#
loop_
_entity.id
_entity.type
_entity.pdbx_description
1 polymer ?
#
loop_
_entity_poly.entity_id
_entity_poly.type
_entity_poly.pdbx_seq_one_letter_code
_entity_poly.pdbx_strand_id
1 'polypeptide(L)'
;MAAPTPTDASLAADSTQPLPSSPAAPAVAADARKQPPPETKESLWLRRWSIVSFWAVVLFLGLPIWLKTTAIYRAELPLQEMTDWAEGKVCKPVFPLRIAVEAPIPSADAEHLLRTTQHALDDINDFSAHHLRLMLADPPLQSNASQQAVSGGAGIQSDDRDVALVIRLIPVETGATPRSHLQPYSPTLDVYYSPNQIPSHSSTGSSLATFLAQELHNIFAEEQAQLAHVLSASSGAHAAKAKALSPETLAELQRQSSRVLKYAPTYHLTFSLFSPSYAPSKWDIESALETYMSPLLDAFSAISNFTVDTQVQLYATFTPSIRQPEYDEVTKAWTLRREDLSGFVNAAEWPLSPSIGEGPTVNFILYVPDRAQSPLVVKENAGCSWLIPQWGGVHILNLDGQSDTPSALTAEMLEPAMHTFSNQLISLFGLPQGPASLPLRISTLERVRAASLIFSASSTLGALAQVYQKLPSIPVPDNVAQSTHHTIAHLQQACDYLRDGRFPSALENARAAEIEAEKAFFERSMVGQVYFPDEHKVAVYLPLLGPVAVPLVMAALKELKSALKRA
;
A
#
# COMPACT_ATOMS: atom_id res chain seq x y z
N MET A 1 -14.14 29.65 53.64
CA MET A 1 -15.59 29.94 53.59
C MET A 1 -16.32 28.63 53.82
N ALA A 2 -17.28 28.44 54.72
CA ALA A 2 -17.69 29.07 55.96
C ALA A 2 -18.59 28.00 56.60
N ALA A 3 -18.36 27.63 57.85
CA ALA A 3 -19.43 27.09 58.70
C ALA A 3 -20.32 28.29 59.12
N PRO A 4 -21.56 28.12 59.64
CA PRO A 4 -21.70 27.59 61.02
C PRO A 4 -23.04 26.90 61.37
N THR A 5 -23.01 26.14 62.47
CA THR A 5 -24.13 25.82 63.39
C THR A 5 -24.70 27.09 64.05
N PRO A 6 -25.93 27.15 64.64
CA PRO A 6 -26.23 26.63 66.00
C PRO A 6 -27.69 26.11 66.14
N THR A 7 -28.17 25.51 67.24
CA THR A 7 -28.61 26.19 68.49
C THR A 7 -29.01 25.18 69.57
N ASP A 8 -28.79 25.62 70.81
CA ASP A 8 -28.99 25.02 72.14
C ASP A 8 -30.45 24.84 72.64
N ALA A 9 -30.52 24.18 73.82
CA ALA A 9 -31.50 24.28 74.94
C ALA A 9 -32.35 23.00 75.14
N SER A 10 -32.09 22.11 76.10
CA SER A 10 -32.00 22.20 77.59
C SER A 10 -33.36 22.23 78.33
N LEU A 11 -33.35 21.53 79.48
CA LEU A 11 -34.36 21.40 80.55
C LEU A 11 -35.39 20.25 80.37
N ALA A 12 -35.75 19.45 81.37
CA ALA A 12 -35.26 19.24 82.74
C ALA A 12 -36.11 18.12 83.38
N ALA A 13 -35.43 17.26 84.16
CA ALA A 13 -35.88 16.75 85.47
C ALA A 13 -37.04 15.70 85.49
N ASP A 14 -37.15 14.80 86.47
CA ASP A 14 -36.47 14.72 87.76
C ASP A 14 -36.58 13.29 88.36
N SER A 15 -35.65 13.02 89.29
CA SER A 15 -35.77 12.25 90.54
C SER A 15 -36.67 10.99 90.60
N THR A 16 -36.22 9.84 91.10
CA THR A 16 -35.92 9.69 92.54
C THR A 16 -35.06 8.43 92.81
N GLN A 17 -33.91 8.65 93.45
CA GLN A 17 -33.28 7.74 94.43
C GLN A 17 -33.85 8.10 95.82
N PRO A 18 -33.82 7.23 96.87
CA PRO A 18 -32.55 6.83 97.51
C PRO A 18 -32.45 5.50 98.31
N LEU A 19 -31.22 4.95 98.30
CA LEU A 19 -30.40 4.42 99.44
C LEU A 19 -30.88 3.15 100.23
N PRO A 20 -30.02 2.49 101.04
CA PRO A 20 -29.19 1.35 100.58
C PRO A 20 -29.21 0.15 101.56
N SER A 21 -28.64 -1.00 101.18
CA SER A 21 -27.92 -1.91 102.11
C SER A 21 -27.36 -3.12 101.38
N SER A 22 -26.03 -3.24 101.39
CA SER A 22 -25.33 -4.53 101.31
C SER A 22 -25.68 -5.36 102.56
N PRO A 23 -25.62 -6.71 102.56
CA PRO A 23 -24.41 -7.43 102.13
C PRO A 23 -24.65 -8.84 101.52
N ALA A 24 -23.52 -9.51 101.27
CA ALA A 24 -23.34 -10.95 101.12
C ALA A 24 -23.37 -11.53 99.70
N ALA A 25 -22.20 -12.02 99.29
CA ALA A 25 -22.02 -12.97 98.21
C ALA A 25 -22.88 -14.23 98.42
N PRO A 26 -23.22 -14.92 97.33
CA PRO A 26 -22.84 -16.32 97.28
C PRO A 26 -22.18 -16.74 95.96
N ALA A 27 -21.12 -17.53 96.15
CA ALA A 27 -20.69 -18.70 95.40
C ALA A 27 -21.16 -18.89 93.93
N VAL A 28 -20.15 -18.85 93.04
CA VAL A 28 -19.87 -19.83 91.97
C VAL A 28 -21.09 -20.48 91.30
N ALA A 29 -21.46 -19.95 90.14
CA ALA A 29 -22.12 -20.71 89.10
C ALA A 29 -21.26 -20.61 87.82
N ALA A 30 -20.68 -21.74 87.42
CA ALA A 30 -19.93 -21.87 86.19
C ALA A 30 -20.88 -21.67 84.99
N ASP A 31 -20.61 -20.66 84.17
CA ASP A 31 -21.30 -20.45 82.89
C ASP A 31 -20.88 -21.56 81.90
N ALA A 32 -21.62 -22.67 81.92
CA ALA A 32 -21.55 -23.70 80.91
C ALA A 32 -22.16 -23.15 79.60
N ARG A 33 -21.29 -22.72 78.67
CA ARG A 33 -21.67 -22.46 77.27
C ARG A 33 -22.40 -23.68 76.71
N LYS A 34 -23.73 -23.59 76.54
CA LYS A 34 -24.54 -24.58 75.81
C LYS A 34 -23.96 -24.76 74.41
N GLN A 35 -23.35 -25.92 74.16
CA GLN A 35 -23.03 -26.35 72.80
C GLN A 35 -24.29 -26.93 72.15
N PRO A 36 -24.53 -26.70 70.84
CA PRO A 36 -25.68 -27.24 70.14
C PRO A 36 -25.63 -28.79 70.08
N PRO A 37 -26.79 -29.46 69.98
CA PRO A 37 -26.89 -30.93 69.98
C PRO A 37 -26.12 -31.58 68.81
N PRO A 38 -25.63 -32.82 68.97
CA PRO A 38 -24.85 -33.52 67.96
C PRO A 38 -25.70 -33.85 66.71
N GLU A 39 -25.16 -33.57 65.51
CA GLU A 39 -25.80 -33.85 64.22
C GLU A 39 -26.05 -35.36 64.02
N THR A 40 -27.21 -35.73 63.46
CA THR A 40 -27.57 -37.12 63.12
C THR A 40 -26.78 -37.66 61.93
N LYS A 41 -26.54 -38.98 61.84
CA LYS A 41 -25.76 -39.60 60.76
C LYS A 41 -26.38 -39.39 59.36
N GLU A 42 -27.71 -39.31 59.30
CA GLU A 42 -28.46 -39.06 58.06
C GLU A 42 -28.25 -37.63 57.54
N SER A 43 -28.22 -36.61 58.41
CA SER A 43 -27.98 -35.24 58.00
C SER A 43 -26.56 -35.02 57.47
N LEU A 44 -25.58 -35.75 58.01
CA LEU A 44 -24.20 -35.76 57.52
C LEU A 44 -24.07 -36.37 56.12
N TRP A 45 -24.77 -37.48 55.85
CA TRP A 45 -24.79 -38.09 54.52
C TRP A 45 -25.51 -37.22 53.50
N LEU A 46 -26.65 -36.63 53.87
CA LEU A 46 -27.38 -35.69 53.02
C LEU A 46 -26.53 -34.45 52.68
N ARG A 47 -25.80 -33.91 53.66
CA ARG A 47 -24.89 -32.77 53.43
C ARG A 47 -23.76 -33.13 52.47
N ARG A 48 -23.14 -34.30 52.63
CA ARG A 48 -22.11 -34.80 51.70
C ARG A 48 -22.63 -34.95 50.28
N TRP A 49 -23.78 -35.60 50.12
CA TRP A 49 -24.39 -35.80 48.80
C TRP A 49 -24.82 -34.49 48.15
N SER A 50 -25.33 -33.54 48.94
CA SER A 50 -25.66 -32.20 48.45
C SER A 50 -24.42 -31.45 47.97
N ILE A 51 -23.34 -31.43 48.77
CA ILE A 51 -22.07 -30.80 48.37
C ILE A 51 -21.49 -31.46 47.10
N VAL A 52 -21.47 -32.79 47.04
CA VAL A 52 -20.97 -33.54 45.87
C VAL A 52 -21.83 -33.27 44.65
N SER A 53 -23.16 -33.22 44.78
CA SER A 53 -24.08 -32.88 43.69
C SER A 53 -23.83 -31.47 43.16
N PHE A 54 -23.66 -30.48 44.03
CA PHE A 54 -23.31 -29.11 43.65
C PHE A 54 -21.98 -29.04 42.89
N TRP A 55 -20.94 -29.71 43.39
CA TRP A 55 -19.63 -29.75 42.70
C TRP A 55 -19.70 -30.52 41.38
N ALA A 56 -20.50 -31.58 41.28
CA ALA A 56 -20.73 -32.29 40.03
C ALA A 56 -21.38 -31.37 38.99
N VAL A 57 -22.40 -30.60 39.36
CA VAL A 57 -23.01 -29.62 38.45
C VAL A 57 -22.02 -28.54 38.04
N VAL A 58 -21.24 -28.00 38.98
CA VAL A 58 -20.23 -26.97 38.69
C VAL A 58 -19.14 -27.49 37.75
N LEU A 59 -18.64 -28.71 37.94
CA LEU A 59 -17.56 -29.27 37.13
C LEU A 59 -18.03 -29.80 35.77
N PHE A 60 -19.19 -30.48 35.72
CA PHE A 60 -19.68 -31.13 34.50
C PHE A 60 -20.61 -30.27 33.65
N LEU A 61 -21.28 -29.27 34.22
CA LEU A 61 -22.10 -28.31 33.45
C LEU A 61 -21.53 -26.89 33.54
N GLY A 62 -21.27 -26.39 34.75
CA GLY A 62 -20.90 -24.98 34.96
C GLY A 62 -19.60 -24.59 34.24
N LEU A 63 -18.53 -25.32 34.48
CA LEU A 63 -17.21 -25.08 33.90
C LEU A 63 -17.19 -25.22 32.37
N PRO A 64 -17.70 -26.29 31.74
CA PRO A 64 -17.68 -26.41 30.28
C PRO A 64 -18.57 -25.39 29.59
N ILE A 65 -19.74 -25.07 30.17
CA ILE A 65 -20.60 -24.00 29.63
C ILE A 65 -19.88 -22.66 29.75
N TRP A 66 -19.32 -22.35 30.92
CA TRP A 66 -18.59 -21.10 31.15
C TRP A 66 -17.45 -20.96 30.14
N LEU A 67 -16.55 -21.95 30.04
CA LEU A 67 -15.44 -21.96 29.09
C LEU A 67 -15.91 -21.78 27.65
N LYS A 68 -17.01 -22.42 27.24
CA LYS A 68 -17.56 -22.30 25.88
C LYS A 68 -18.19 -20.92 25.63
N THR A 69 -18.88 -20.35 26.63
CA THR A 69 -19.52 -19.03 26.51
C THR A 69 -18.55 -17.86 26.65
N THR A 70 -17.42 -18.05 27.33
CA THR A 70 -16.36 -17.04 27.47
C THR A 70 -15.23 -17.20 26.46
N ALA A 71 -15.25 -18.27 25.66
CA ALA A 71 -14.32 -18.48 24.57
C ALA A 71 -14.57 -17.46 23.46
N ILE A 72 -13.49 -16.89 22.96
CA ILE A 72 -13.51 -16.00 21.81
C ILE A 72 -13.49 -16.88 20.56
N TYR A 73 -14.44 -16.68 19.65
CA TYR A 73 -14.45 -17.40 18.38
C TYR A 73 -13.25 -16.97 17.51
N ARG A 74 -12.55 -17.96 16.96
CA ARG A 74 -11.39 -17.76 16.09
C ARG A 74 -11.47 -18.75 14.94
N ALA A 75 -11.64 -18.23 13.73
CA ALA A 75 -11.53 -19.01 12.52
C ALA A 75 -10.09 -19.53 12.35
N GLU A 76 -9.96 -20.76 11.85
CA GLU A 76 -8.66 -21.36 11.57
C GLU A 76 -8.05 -20.73 10.31
N LEU A 77 -6.79 -20.29 10.41
CA LEU A 77 -6.04 -19.71 9.29
C LEU A 77 -4.93 -20.67 8.83
N PRO A 78 -4.61 -20.73 7.53
CA PRO A 78 -3.52 -21.55 6.98
C PRO A 78 -2.15 -20.92 7.30
N LEU A 79 -1.74 -20.94 8.58
CA LEU A 79 -0.57 -20.21 9.07
C LEU A 79 0.73 -20.59 8.34
N GLN A 80 0.93 -21.87 8.04
CA GLN A 80 2.13 -22.33 7.35
C GLN A 80 2.24 -21.74 5.94
N GLU A 81 1.14 -21.78 5.18
CA GLU A 81 1.10 -21.20 3.84
C GLU A 81 1.34 -19.69 3.89
N MET A 82 0.70 -18.98 4.81
CA MET A 82 0.90 -17.53 4.99
C MET A 82 2.36 -17.18 5.28
N THR A 83 3.03 -17.94 6.16
CA THR A 83 4.46 -17.74 6.45
C THR A 83 5.36 -18.11 5.27
N ASP A 84 5.04 -19.17 4.52
CA ASP A 84 5.83 -19.58 3.37
C ASP A 84 5.70 -18.57 2.21
N TRP A 85 4.55 -17.91 2.06
CA TRP A 85 4.36 -16.75 1.18
C TRP A 85 5.20 -15.55 1.63
N ALA A 86 5.11 -15.17 2.91
CA ALA A 86 5.86 -14.05 3.45
C ALA A 86 7.39 -14.22 3.35
N GLU A 87 7.88 -15.46 3.50
CA GLU A 87 9.30 -15.81 3.35
C GLU A 87 9.74 -15.99 1.89
N GLY A 88 8.83 -15.87 0.92
CA GLY A 88 9.13 -15.99 -0.51
C GLY A 88 9.50 -17.40 -0.97
N LYS A 89 9.05 -18.44 -0.25
CA LYS A 89 9.33 -19.84 -0.63
C LYS A 89 8.42 -20.34 -1.76
N VAL A 90 7.18 -19.85 -1.80
CA VAL A 90 6.15 -20.33 -2.73
C VAL A 90 6.33 -19.73 -4.12
N CYS A 91 6.54 -18.42 -4.20
CA CYS A 91 6.66 -17.69 -5.44
C CYS A 91 8.04 -17.03 -5.57
N LYS A 92 8.77 -17.47 -6.60
CA LYS A 92 9.98 -16.81 -7.07
C LYS A 92 9.59 -16.09 -8.37
N PRO A 93 9.39 -14.77 -8.36
CA PRO A 93 8.94 -14.05 -9.52
C PRO A 93 10.01 -14.10 -10.61
N VAL A 94 9.60 -14.51 -11.81
CA VAL A 94 10.41 -14.51 -13.02
C VAL A 94 9.67 -13.68 -14.06
N PHE A 95 10.41 -12.89 -14.82
CA PHE A 95 9.91 -11.97 -15.84
C PHE A 95 10.49 -12.41 -17.20
N PRO A 96 9.83 -13.36 -17.89
CA PRO A 96 10.22 -13.77 -19.23
C PRO A 96 9.63 -12.79 -20.26
N LEU A 97 10.41 -11.80 -20.69
CA LEU A 97 9.99 -10.85 -21.71
C LEU A 97 10.13 -11.48 -23.10
N ARG A 98 9.01 -11.61 -23.81
CA ARG A 98 9.00 -12.12 -25.18
C ARG A 98 9.25 -10.97 -26.15
N ILE A 99 10.26 -11.10 -27.00
CA ILE A 99 10.63 -10.10 -28.00
C ILE A 99 10.44 -10.73 -29.38
N ALA A 100 9.57 -10.13 -30.19
CA ALA A 100 9.33 -10.60 -31.55
C ALA A 100 10.32 -9.96 -32.52
N VAL A 101 10.85 -10.71 -33.47
CA VAL A 101 11.78 -10.23 -34.49
C VAL A 101 11.14 -10.37 -35.87
N GLU A 102 10.85 -9.23 -36.49
CA GLU A 102 10.41 -9.10 -37.88
C GLU A 102 11.64 -8.97 -38.78
N ALA A 103 11.92 -10.02 -39.55
CA ALA A 103 13.12 -10.11 -40.36
C ALA A 103 12.74 -10.41 -41.83
N PRO A 104 13.06 -9.52 -42.80
CA PRO A 104 12.83 -9.76 -44.22
C PRO A 104 13.97 -10.64 -44.81
N ILE A 105 14.30 -11.74 -44.13
CA ILE A 105 15.37 -12.69 -44.50
C ILE A 105 14.80 -14.11 -44.50
N PRO A 106 15.46 -15.08 -45.19
CA PRO A 106 15.05 -16.48 -45.17
C PRO A 106 14.94 -17.01 -43.73
N SER A 107 13.93 -17.85 -43.45
CA SER A 107 13.64 -18.34 -42.10
C SER A 107 14.83 -19.03 -41.43
N ALA A 108 15.61 -19.81 -42.18
CA ALA A 108 16.80 -20.50 -41.66
C ALA A 108 17.89 -19.53 -41.17
N ASP A 109 18.12 -18.43 -41.89
CA ASP A 109 19.10 -17.41 -41.50
C ASP A 109 18.60 -16.62 -40.29
N ALA A 110 17.29 -16.35 -40.24
CA ALA A 110 16.66 -15.67 -39.12
C ALA A 110 16.73 -16.49 -37.82
N GLU A 111 16.47 -17.80 -37.89
CA GLU A 111 16.60 -18.70 -36.74
C GLU A 111 18.05 -18.77 -36.24
N HIS A 112 19.03 -18.81 -37.15
CA HIS A 112 20.44 -18.80 -36.78
C HIS A 112 20.87 -17.49 -36.11
N LEU A 113 20.43 -16.35 -36.66
CA LEU A 113 20.64 -15.03 -36.05
C LEU A 113 20.00 -14.94 -34.66
N LEU A 114 18.77 -15.41 -34.51
CA LEU A 114 18.05 -15.44 -33.23
C LEU A 114 18.78 -16.26 -32.18
N ARG A 115 19.21 -17.48 -32.52
CA ARG A 115 19.94 -18.35 -31.60
C ARG A 115 21.27 -17.72 -31.17
N THR A 116 22.01 -17.15 -32.10
CA THR A 116 23.29 -16.47 -31.81
C THR A 116 23.08 -15.24 -30.92
N THR A 117 22.02 -14.45 -31.19
CA THR A 117 21.65 -13.28 -30.39
C THR A 117 21.19 -13.68 -28.99
N GLN A 118 20.40 -14.76 -28.87
CA GLN A 118 19.97 -15.29 -27.57
C GLN A 118 21.17 -15.76 -26.73
N HIS A 119 22.14 -16.46 -27.33
CA HIS A 119 23.36 -16.85 -26.63
C HIS A 119 24.15 -15.63 -26.13
N ALA A 120 24.37 -14.63 -26.99
CA ALA A 120 25.04 -13.39 -26.59
C ALA A 120 24.28 -12.64 -25.48
N LEU A 121 22.95 -12.66 -25.49
CA LEU A 121 22.13 -12.03 -24.47
C LEU A 121 22.19 -12.79 -23.13
N ASP A 122 22.12 -14.12 -23.17
CA ASP A 122 22.21 -14.97 -21.98
C ASP A 122 23.60 -14.83 -21.33
N ASP A 123 24.67 -14.63 -22.11
CA ASP A 123 26.03 -14.40 -21.62
C ASP A 123 26.18 -13.03 -20.92
N ILE A 124 25.45 -11.99 -21.37
CA ILE A 124 25.45 -10.66 -20.75
C ILE A 124 24.54 -10.61 -19.51
N ASN A 125 23.52 -11.48 -19.46
CA ASN A 125 22.48 -11.39 -18.45
C ASN A 125 22.86 -12.08 -17.13
N ASP A 126 23.28 -11.28 -16.16
CA ASP A 126 23.53 -11.75 -14.80
C ASP A 126 22.26 -11.89 -13.93
N PHE A 127 21.05 -11.59 -14.42
CA PHE A 127 19.81 -11.63 -13.59
C PHE A 127 18.93 -12.83 -13.93
N SER A 128 18.93 -13.84 -13.06
CA SER A 128 18.11 -15.04 -13.25
C SER A 128 16.59 -14.82 -13.12
N ALA A 129 16.15 -13.65 -12.65
CA ALA A 129 14.72 -13.35 -12.58
C ALA A 129 14.22 -12.60 -13.81
N HIS A 130 15.08 -11.97 -14.62
CA HIS A 130 14.67 -11.20 -15.80
C HIS A 130 15.33 -11.80 -17.04
N HIS A 131 14.53 -12.38 -17.93
CA HIS A 131 15.04 -13.03 -19.13
C HIS A 131 14.32 -12.50 -20.35
N LEU A 132 15.07 -12.04 -21.35
CA LEU A 132 14.48 -11.75 -22.66
C LEU A 132 14.57 -13.02 -23.52
N ARG A 133 13.45 -13.38 -24.13
CA ARG A 133 13.28 -14.53 -25.02
C ARG A 133 12.93 -14.02 -26.41
N LEU A 134 13.84 -14.20 -27.34
CA LEU A 134 13.63 -13.81 -28.72
C LEU A 134 12.76 -14.85 -29.45
N MET A 135 11.80 -14.39 -30.26
CA MET A 135 10.94 -15.21 -31.10
C MET A 135 10.86 -14.60 -32.50
N LEU A 136 10.69 -15.44 -33.53
CA LEU A 136 10.32 -14.95 -34.85
C LEU A 136 8.89 -14.40 -34.80
N ALA A 137 8.67 -13.24 -35.43
CA ALA A 137 7.32 -12.76 -35.67
C ALA A 137 6.64 -13.65 -36.72
N ASP A 138 5.37 -14.00 -36.50
CA ASP A 138 4.57 -14.66 -37.52
C ASP A 138 4.44 -13.72 -38.73
N PRO A 139 4.57 -14.21 -39.98
CA PRO A 139 4.45 -13.36 -41.15
C PRO A 139 3.07 -12.70 -41.15
N PRO A 140 2.95 -11.39 -41.41
CA PRO A 140 1.65 -10.74 -41.48
C PRO A 140 0.83 -11.45 -42.57
N LEU A 141 -0.35 -11.95 -42.18
CA LEU A 141 -1.35 -12.42 -43.13
C LEU A 141 -1.54 -11.33 -44.18
N GLN A 142 -1.17 -11.62 -45.42
CA GLN A 142 -1.19 -10.67 -46.52
C GLN A 142 -2.59 -10.04 -46.63
N SER A 143 -2.73 -8.80 -46.18
CA SER A 143 -3.86 -7.95 -46.57
C SER A 143 -3.70 -7.68 -48.07
N ASN A 144 -4.58 -8.27 -48.88
CA ASN A 144 -4.60 -8.12 -50.34
C ASN A 144 -4.43 -6.64 -50.75
N ALA A 145 -3.54 -6.41 -51.72
CA ALA A 145 -3.03 -5.12 -52.16
C ALA A 145 -4.07 -4.23 -52.89
N SER A 146 -5.10 -3.77 -52.18
CA SER A 146 -6.01 -2.73 -52.68
C SER A 146 -6.50 -1.73 -51.62
N GLN A 147 -5.90 -1.70 -50.43
CA GLN A 147 -6.21 -0.67 -49.42
C GLN A 147 -4.93 -0.05 -48.86
N GLN A 148 -4.22 0.70 -49.70
CA GLN A 148 -3.28 1.72 -49.25
C GLN A 148 -4.05 3.01 -48.96
N ALA A 149 -4.57 3.13 -47.74
CA ALA A 149 -4.89 4.41 -47.13
C ALA A 149 -5.03 4.23 -45.61
N VAL A 150 -4.05 4.76 -44.88
CA VAL A 150 -4.09 5.06 -43.43
C VAL A 150 -4.30 3.84 -42.51
N SER A 151 -3.21 3.09 -42.26
CA SER A 151 -3.13 2.25 -41.05
C SER A 151 -2.56 3.09 -39.91
N GLY A 152 -3.42 3.91 -39.31
CA GLY A 152 -3.28 4.29 -37.90
C GLY A 152 -3.43 3.04 -37.04
N GLY A 153 -2.76 3.03 -35.89
CA GLY A 153 -2.59 1.85 -35.04
C GLY A 153 -3.86 1.05 -34.77
N ALA A 154 -3.94 -0.14 -35.34
CA ALA A 154 -4.80 -1.24 -34.92
C ALA A 154 -4.40 -2.47 -35.76
N GLY A 155 -3.40 -3.20 -35.29
CA GLY A 155 -2.87 -4.38 -35.98
C GLY A 155 -2.04 -5.27 -35.07
N ILE A 156 -2.45 -5.44 -33.82
CA ILE A 156 -2.02 -6.57 -32.99
C ILE A 156 -3.21 -7.51 -32.92
N GLN A 157 -3.33 -8.38 -33.90
CA GLN A 157 -4.07 -9.63 -33.76
C GLN A 157 -3.07 -10.77 -33.92
N SER A 158 -2.26 -10.98 -32.88
CA SER A 158 -1.76 -12.31 -32.53
C SER A 158 -2.40 -12.67 -31.20
N ASP A 159 -3.49 -13.41 -31.30
CA ASP A 159 -4.21 -14.00 -30.17
C ASP A 159 -3.20 -14.77 -29.28
N ASP A 160 -3.23 -14.50 -27.97
CA ASP A 160 -2.60 -15.31 -26.90
C ASP A 160 -1.11 -15.10 -26.52
N ARG A 161 -0.36 -14.12 -27.06
CA ARG A 161 1.04 -13.86 -26.63
C ARG A 161 1.36 -12.38 -26.40
N ASP A 162 1.50 -11.98 -25.13
CA ASP A 162 2.04 -10.67 -24.75
C ASP A 162 3.50 -10.53 -25.23
N VAL A 163 3.70 -9.73 -26.28
CA VAL A 163 5.02 -9.36 -26.81
C VAL A 163 5.44 -8.02 -26.21
N ALA A 164 6.61 -7.99 -25.56
CA ALA A 164 7.12 -6.80 -24.87
C ALA A 164 7.76 -5.78 -25.83
N LEU A 165 8.43 -6.25 -26.88
CA LEU A 165 9.11 -5.43 -27.88
C LEU A 165 9.09 -6.13 -29.24
N VAL A 166 8.86 -5.38 -30.31
CA VAL A 166 9.00 -5.86 -31.69
C VAL A 166 10.25 -5.25 -32.31
N ILE A 167 11.17 -6.08 -32.80
CA ILE A 167 12.37 -5.66 -33.51
C ILE A 167 12.10 -5.75 -35.01
N ARG A 168 12.24 -4.65 -35.73
CA ARG A 168 12.11 -4.61 -37.19
C ARG A 168 13.48 -4.47 -37.83
N LEU A 169 13.90 -5.50 -38.56
CA LEU A 169 15.16 -5.49 -39.30
C LEU A 169 14.95 -4.84 -40.67
N ILE A 170 15.63 -3.73 -40.91
CA ILE A 170 15.53 -2.95 -42.15
C ILE A 170 16.87 -3.01 -42.89
N PRO A 171 16.94 -3.62 -44.10
CA PRO A 171 18.17 -3.66 -44.87
C PRO A 171 18.49 -2.28 -45.44
N VAL A 172 19.74 -1.83 -45.29
CA VAL A 172 20.22 -0.55 -45.82
C VAL A 172 21.56 -0.73 -46.53
N GLU A 173 21.69 -0.16 -47.72
CA GLU A 173 22.91 -0.23 -48.54
C GLU A 173 23.92 0.89 -48.23
N THR A 174 23.45 2.04 -47.72
CA THR A 174 24.28 3.24 -47.47
C THR A 174 24.15 3.74 -46.04
N GLY A 175 25.28 3.93 -45.35
CA GLY A 175 25.35 4.49 -44.00
C GLY A 175 26.11 3.61 -43.02
N ALA A 176 26.34 4.13 -41.81
CA ALA A 176 26.92 3.36 -40.71
C ALA A 176 25.90 2.30 -40.25
N THR A 177 26.26 1.03 -40.38
CA THR A 177 25.49 -0.14 -39.92
C THR A 177 26.39 -1.00 -39.01
N PRO A 178 25.88 -1.58 -37.92
CA PRO A 178 24.48 -1.58 -37.48
C PRO A 178 24.10 -0.29 -36.71
N ARG A 179 22.84 0.15 -36.82
CA ARG A 179 22.28 1.26 -36.03
C ARG A 179 20.84 0.95 -35.60
N SER A 180 20.44 1.43 -34.43
CA SER A 180 19.11 1.23 -33.83
C SER A 180 18.35 2.56 -33.74
N HIS A 181 17.03 2.49 -33.87
CA HIS A 181 16.13 3.61 -33.58
C HIS A 181 14.87 3.07 -32.90
N LEU A 182 14.67 3.45 -31.64
CA LEU A 182 13.48 3.09 -30.89
C LEU A 182 12.37 4.14 -31.13
N GLN A 183 11.20 3.67 -31.54
CA GLN A 183 10.06 4.54 -31.79
C GLN A 183 9.48 5.13 -30.48
N PRO A 184 9.21 6.44 -30.37
CA PRO A 184 8.72 7.05 -29.12
C PRO A 184 7.30 6.63 -28.70
N TYR A 185 6.44 6.30 -29.66
CA TYR A 185 5.01 6.05 -29.42
C TYR A 185 4.59 4.59 -29.66
N SER A 186 5.52 3.71 -30.00
CA SER A 186 5.27 2.28 -30.20
C SER A 186 6.40 1.44 -29.61
N PRO A 187 6.12 0.23 -29.10
CA PRO A 187 7.13 -0.70 -28.58
C PRO A 187 7.87 -1.41 -29.74
N THR A 188 8.39 -0.63 -30.69
CA THR A 188 9.05 -1.13 -31.91
C THR A 188 10.46 -0.55 -32.02
N LEU A 189 11.44 -1.44 -32.15
CA LEU A 189 12.85 -1.11 -32.35
C LEU A 189 13.24 -1.35 -33.81
N ASP A 190 13.51 -0.27 -34.54
CA ASP A 190 13.99 -0.35 -35.91
C ASP A 190 15.51 -0.54 -35.92
N VAL A 191 15.98 -1.63 -36.49
CA VAL A 191 17.40 -1.95 -36.59
C VAL A 191 17.81 -1.98 -38.05
N TYR A 192 18.72 -1.08 -38.40
CA TYR A 192 19.23 -0.95 -39.76
C TYR A 192 20.53 -1.74 -39.88
N TYR A 193 20.56 -2.71 -40.80
CA TYR A 193 21.69 -3.62 -41.01
C TYR A 193 22.10 -3.66 -42.48
N SER A 194 23.35 -3.99 -42.75
CA SER A 194 23.79 -4.30 -44.12
C SER A 194 23.70 -5.81 -44.37
N PRO A 195 23.32 -6.27 -45.59
CA PRO A 195 23.16 -7.69 -45.89
C PRO A 195 24.43 -8.54 -45.61
N ASN A 196 25.61 -7.93 -45.66
CA ASN A 196 26.90 -8.58 -45.38
C ASN A 196 27.12 -8.91 -43.90
N GLN A 197 26.29 -8.38 -42.99
CA GLN A 197 26.39 -8.59 -41.54
C GLN A 197 25.54 -9.76 -41.04
N ILE A 198 24.76 -10.40 -41.93
CA ILE A 198 24.01 -11.62 -41.60
C ILE A 198 25.02 -12.75 -41.34
N PRO A 199 24.97 -13.41 -40.17
CA PRO A 199 25.87 -14.53 -39.88
C PRO A 199 25.68 -15.66 -40.89
N SER A 200 26.78 -16.12 -41.49
CA SER A 200 26.79 -17.40 -42.18
C SER A 200 26.57 -18.55 -41.20
N HIS A 201 25.92 -19.64 -41.64
CA HIS A 201 25.63 -20.82 -40.81
C HIS A 201 26.87 -21.50 -40.18
N SER A 202 28.08 -21.18 -40.66
CA SER A 202 29.34 -21.69 -40.12
C SER A 202 29.99 -20.80 -39.07
N SER A 203 29.48 -19.57 -38.86
CA SER A 203 30.07 -18.59 -37.96
C SER A 203 29.44 -18.67 -36.58
N THR A 204 30.27 -18.83 -35.55
CA THR A 204 29.83 -18.89 -34.14
C THR A 204 29.56 -17.51 -33.53
N GLY A 205 29.79 -16.42 -34.28
CA GLY A 205 29.59 -15.05 -33.82
C GLY A 205 29.15 -14.14 -34.96
N SER A 206 28.39 -13.10 -34.62
CA SER A 206 27.91 -12.08 -35.55
C SER A 206 28.00 -10.71 -34.89
N SER A 207 28.55 -9.72 -35.62
CA SER A 207 28.56 -8.33 -35.16
C SER A 207 27.13 -7.79 -34.99
N LEU A 208 26.19 -8.20 -35.84
CA LEU A 208 24.78 -7.85 -35.72
C LEU A 208 24.14 -8.48 -34.48
N ALA A 209 24.42 -9.76 -34.20
CA ALA A 209 23.90 -10.43 -33.00
C ALA A 209 24.42 -9.80 -31.70
N THR A 210 25.72 -9.49 -31.63
CA THR A 210 26.31 -8.82 -30.47
C THR A 210 25.75 -7.41 -30.31
N PHE A 211 25.58 -6.66 -31.40
CA PHE A 211 24.94 -5.34 -31.37
C PHE A 211 23.50 -5.41 -30.86
N LEU A 212 22.69 -6.33 -31.37
CA LEU A 212 21.31 -6.54 -30.90
C LEU A 212 21.26 -6.89 -29.42
N ALA A 213 22.11 -7.80 -28.96
CA ALA A 213 22.17 -8.18 -27.55
C ALA A 213 22.53 -6.98 -26.64
N GLN A 214 23.51 -6.16 -27.05
CA GLN A 214 23.91 -4.97 -26.30
C GLN A 214 22.81 -3.91 -26.25
N GLU A 215 22.15 -3.64 -27.38
CA GLU A 215 21.06 -2.67 -27.46
C GLU A 215 19.86 -3.10 -26.61
N LEU A 216 19.47 -4.38 -26.66
CA LEU A 216 18.41 -4.90 -25.82
C LEU A 216 18.75 -4.83 -24.34
N HIS A 217 19.99 -5.16 -23.97
CA HIS A 217 20.46 -5.02 -22.61
C HIS A 217 20.36 -3.57 -22.12
N ASN A 218 20.79 -2.60 -22.94
CA ASN A 218 20.70 -1.17 -22.60
C ASN A 218 19.26 -0.69 -22.45
N ILE A 219 18.34 -1.13 -23.32
CA ILE A 219 16.91 -0.74 -23.28
C ILE A 219 16.25 -1.21 -21.97
N PHE A 220 16.56 -2.42 -21.51
CA PHE A 220 15.97 -3.02 -20.30
C PHE A 220 16.83 -2.88 -19.03
N ALA A 221 17.97 -2.17 -19.10
CA ALA A 221 18.88 -2.02 -17.96
C ALA A 221 18.22 -1.32 -16.75
N GLU A 222 17.45 -0.27 -17.00
CA GLU A 222 16.74 0.47 -15.94
C GLU A 222 15.64 -0.40 -15.30
N GLU A 223 14.90 -1.15 -16.11
CA GLU A 223 13.90 -2.12 -15.63
C GLU A 223 14.54 -3.19 -14.75
N GLN A 224 15.64 -3.78 -15.21
CA GLN A 224 16.38 -4.78 -14.46
C GLN A 224 16.86 -4.23 -13.12
N ALA A 225 17.35 -2.99 -13.07
CA ALA A 225 17.78 -2.35 -11.84
C ALA A 225 16.62 -2.12 -10.85
N GLN A 226 15.48 -1.63 -11.34
CA GLN A 226 14.27 -1.42 -10.54
C GLN A 226 13.72 -2.74 -9.97
N LEU A 227 13.60 -3.78 -10.80
CA LEU A 227 13.16 -5.11 -10.37
C LEU A 227 14.13 -5.71 -9.36
N ALA A 228 15.44 -5.62 -9.59
CA ALA A 228 16.44 -6.11 -8.64
C ALA A 228 16.33 -5.40 -7.28
N HIS A 229 16.08 -4.09 -7.25
CA HIS A 229 15.86 -3.35 -6.01
C HIS A 229 14.60 -3.84 -5.27
N VAL A 230 13.46 -3.95 -5.96
CA VAL A 230 12.19 -4.44 -5.36
C VAL A 230 12.32 -5.87 -4.82
N LEU A 231 12.96 -6.77 -5.57
CA LEU A 231 13.14 -8.17 -5.13
C LEU A 231 14.19 -8.33 -4.02
N SER A 232 15.12 -7.38 -3.89
CA SER A 232 16.13 -7.43 -2.82
C SER A 232 15.60 -6.98 -1.47
N ALA A 233 14.58 -6.12 -1.45
CA ALA A 233 13.92 -5.69 -0.23
C ALA A 233 13.13 -6.84 0.43
N SER A 234 12.76 -7.86 -0.34
CA SER A 234 11.86 -8.94 0.06
C SER A 234 12.55 -10.27 0.36
N SER A 235 13.52 -10.67 -0.47
CA SER A 235 14.12 -12.00 -0.38
C SER A 235 15.64 -11.93 -0.28
N GLY A 236 16.18 -12.58 0.76
CA GLY A 236 17.63 -12.79 0.90
C GLY A 236 18.27 -13.52 -0.28
N ALA A 237 17.49 -14.25 -1.09
CA ALA A 237 17.98 -14.95 -2.29
C ALA A 237 18.38 -13.99 -3.43
N HIS A 238 17.72 -12.83 -3.55
CA HIS A 238 18.04 -11.81 -4.56
C HIS A 238 18.92 -10.67 -4.01
N ALA A 239 19.21 -10.68 -2.70
CA ALA A 239 20.11 -9.72 -2.05
C ALA A 239 21.54 -9.73 -2.64
N ALA A 240 21.98 -10.87 -3.20
CA ALA A 240 23.28 -10.98 -3.86
C ALA A 240 23.41 -10.04 -5.07
N LYS A 241 22.31 -9.73 -5.78
CA LYS A 241 22.33 -8.83 -6.94
C LYS A 241 22.09 -7.36 -6.59
N ALA A 242 21.35 -7.05 -5.52
CA ALA A 242 21.38 -5.69 -4.98
C ALA A 242 22.79 -5.27 -4.53
N LYS A 243 23.62 -6.23 -4.15
CA LYS A 243 25.05 -6.03 -3.88
C LYS A 243 25.91 -5.89 -5.13
N ALA A 244 25.40 -6.26 -6.31
CA ALA A 244 26.06 -6.12 -7.61
C ALA A 244 25.68 -4.82 -8.35
N LEU A 245 24.60 -4.13 -7.92
CA LEU A 245 24.28 -2.78 -8.39
C LEU A 245 25.31 -1.79 -7.84
N SER A 246 25.64 -0.76 -8.63
CA SER A 246 26.54 0.29 -8.17
C SER A 246 25.89 1.07 -7.00
N PRO A 247 26.66 1.52 -6.00
CA PRO A 247 26.11 2.23 -4.85
C PRO A 247 25.40 3.54 -5.24
N GLU A 248 25.79 4.15 -6.36
CA GLU A 248 25.16 5.35 -6.91
C GLU A 248 23.74 5.05 -7.44
N THR A 249 23.58 3.99 -8.25
CA THR A 249 22.27 3.59 -8.78
C THR A 249 21.29 3.20 -7.66
N LEU A 250 21.77 2.55 -6.60
CA LEU A 250 20.93 2.21 -5.45
C LEU A 250 20.46 3.46 -4.70
N ALA A 251 21.34 4.46 -4.52
CA ALA A 251 20.96 5.72 -3.89
C ALA A 251 19.94 6.51 -4.73
N GLU A 252 20.06 6.48 -6.05
CA GLU A 252 19.10 7.08 -6.98
C GLU A 252 17.74 6.39 -6.92
N LEU A 253 17.72 5.05 -6.99
CA LEU A 253 16.49 4.25 -6.87
C LEU A 253 15.81 4.47 -5.51
N GLN A 254 16.58 4.59 -4.42
CA GLN A 254 16.03 4.88 -3.11
C GLN A 254 15.41 6.29 -3.05
N ARG A 255 16.09 7.31 -3.60
CA ARG A 255 15.52 8.67 -3.71
C ARG A 255 14.24 8.66 -4.55
N GLN A 256 14.23 7.95 -5.67
CA GLN A 256 13.05 7.80 -6.51
C GLN A 256 11.90 7.12 -5.75
N SER A 257 12.17 6.03 -5.04
CA SER A 257 11.16 5.32 -4.24
C SER A 257 10.51 6.20 -3.17
N SER A 258 11.27 7.14 -2.58
CA SER A 258 10.74 8.08 -1.59
C SER A 258 9.84 9.16 -2.20
N ARG A 259 10.07 9.52 -3.47
CA ARG A 259 9.33 10.55 -4.20
C ARG A 259 8.01 10.02 -4.78
N VAL A 260 8.01 8.77 -5.20
CA VAL A 260 6.91 8.10 -5.91
C VAL A 260 5.73 7.82 -4.99
N LEU A 261 4.52 7.92 -5.53
CA LEU A 261 3.29 7.56 -4.84
C LEU A 261 3.27 6.05 -4.53
N LYS A 262 2.81 5.72 -3.32
CA LYS A 262 2.42 4.35 -3.00
C LYS A 262 1.34 3.91 -3.96
N TYR A 263 1.40 2.65 -4.37
CA TYR A 263 0.40 2.10 -5.29
C TYR A 263 -1.00 2.17 -4.67
N ALA A 264 -1.98 2.57 -5.47
CA ALA A 264 -3.39 2.48 -5.16
C ALA A 264 -4.16 2.05 -6.42
N PRO A 265 -5.27 1.29 -6.28
CA PRO A 265 -6.09 0.91 -7.41
C PRO A 265 -6.78 2.11 -8.05
N THR A 266 -7.13 3.11 -7.23
CA THR A 266 -7.82 4.34 -7.61
C THR A 266 -7.03 5.54 -7.08
N TYR A 267 -6.79 6.52 -7.95
CA TYR A 267 -6.21 7.82 -7.60
C TYR A 267 -7.18 8.94 -7.90
N HIS A 268 -7.28 9.89 -6.97
CA HIS A 268 -8.08 11.09 -7.16
C HIS A 268 -7.14 12.26 -7.48
N LEU A 269 -7.27 12.84 -8.68
CA LEU A 269 -6.46 13.98 -9.13
C LEU A 269 -7.26 15.26 -8.93
N THR A 270 -6.76 16.18 -8.10
CA THR A 270 -7.45 17.45 -7.83
C THR A 270 -6.68 18.62 -8.43
N PHE A 271 -7.25 19.28 -9.43
CA PHE A 271 -6.69 20.48 -10.06
C PHE A 271 -7.27 21.74 -9.41
N SER A 272 -6.41 22.58 -8.86
CA SER A 272 -6.80 23.69 -8.01
C SER A 272 -6.25 25.01 -8.55
N LEU A 273 -7.12 25.96 -8.87
CA LEU A 273 -6.72 27.32 -9.26
C LEU A 273 -6.73 28.23 -8.04
N PHE A 274 -5.58 28.73 -7.64
CA PHE A 274 -5.40 29.63 -6.50
C PHE A 274 -4.99 31.02 -6.97
N SER A 275 -5.76 32.03 -6.54
CA SER A 275 -5.43 33.44 -6.77
C SER A 275 -5.54 34.24 -5.47
N PRO A 276 -4.60 35.16 -5.17
CA PRO A 276 -4.68 36.04 -4.00
C PRO A 276 -5.73 37.14 -4.19
N SER A 277 -6.20 37.37 -5.42
CA SER A 277 -7.19 38.38 -5.78
C SER A 277 -8.52 37.73 -6.23
N TYR A 278 -9.50 38.57 -6.62
CA TYR A 278 -10.78 38.14 -7.19
C TYR A 278 -10.65 37.55 -8.61
N ALA A 279 -9.49 37.70 -9.25
CA ALA A 279 -9.21 37.21 -10.60
C ALA A 279 -7.89 36.40 -10.63
N PRO A 280 -7.79 35.36 -11.49
CA PRO A 280 -8.85 34.80 -12.32
C PRO A 280 -9.88 34.01 -11.52
N SER A 281 -11.17 34.15 -11.87
CA SER A 281 -12.27 33.40 -11.21
C SER A 281 -12.82 32.26 -12.06
N LYS A 282 -12.47 32.24 -13.34
CA LYS A 282 -12.86 31.20 -14.28
C LYS A 282 -11.64 30.70 -15.02
N TRP A 283 -11.71 29.46 -15.47
CA TRP A 283 -10.70 28.83 -16.29
C TRP A 283 -11.34 27.76 -17.14
N ASP A 284 -10.89 27.65 -18.38
CA ASP A 284 -11.32 26.59 -19.31
C ASP A 284 -10.46 25.34 -19.08
N ILE A 285 -10.62 24.74 -17.90
CA ILE A 285 -9.82 23.60 -17.46
C ILE A 285 -10.28 22.28 -18.09
N GLU A 286 -11.58 22.15 -18.40
CA GLU A 286 -12.14 20.93 -18.97
C GLU A 286 -11.52 20.63 -20.34
N SER A 287 -11.49 21.62 -21.23
CA SER A 287 -10.86 21.49 -22.55
C SER A 287 -9.34 21.26 -22.46
N ALA A 288 -8.67 21.91 -21.51
CA ALA A 288 -7.24 21.72 -21.27
C ALA A 288 -6.92 20.30 -20.76
N LEU A 289 -7.73 19.76 -19.84
CA LEU A 289 -7.58 18.40 -19.34
C LEU A 289 -7.85 17.35 -20.41
N GLU A 290 -8.91 17.52 -21.21
CA GLU A 290 -9.19 16.64 -22.34
C GLU A 290 -8.04 16.62 -23.35
N THR A 291 -7.45 17.78 -23.65
CA THR A 291 -6.39 17.88 -24.66
C THR A 291 -5.05 17.33 -24.17
N TYR A 292 -4.61 17.69 -22.95
CA TYR A 292 -3.24 17.43 -22.49
C TYR A 292 -3.10 16.29 -21.48
N MET A 293 -4.14 16.02 -20.70
CA MET A 293 -4.08 15.05 -19.59
C MET A 293 -4.79 13.74 -19.93
N SER A 294 -5.93 13.78 -20.63
CA SER A 294 -6.70 12.57 -20.96
C SER A 294 -5.88 11.48 -21.67
N PRO A 295 -5.02 11.79 -22.69
CA PRO A 295 -4.27 10.73 -23.37
C PRO A 295 -3.25 10.05 -22.46
N LEU A 296 -2.73 10.81 -21.48
CA LEU A 296 -1.80 10.29 -20.48
C LEU A 296 -2.51 9.41 -19.45
N LEU A 297 -3.69 9.82 -18.98
CA LEU A 297 -4.50 9.03 -18.04
C LEU A 297 -5.00 7.74 -18.69
N ASP A 298 -5.42 7.81 -19.95
CA ASP A 298 -5.84 6.64 -20.72
C ASP A 298 -4.70 5.64 -20.87
N ALA A 299 -3.46 6.12 -21.10
CA ALA A 299 -2.29 5.25 -21.14
C ALA A 299 -1.98 4.58 -19.78
N PHE A 300 -2.32 5.22 -18.66
CA PHE A 300 -2.15 4.66 -17.32
C PHE A 300 -3.33 3.83 -16.82
N SER A 301 -4.47 3.84 -17.52
CA SER A 301 -5.68 3.11 -17.12
C SER A 301 -5.46 1.61 -16.92
N ALA A 302 -4.49 1.03 -17.64
CA ALA A 302 -4.08 -0.36 -17.46
C ALA A 302 -3.53 -0.65 -16.05
N ILE A 303 -2.92 0.35 -15.38
CA ILE A 303 -2.24 0.20 -14.09
C ILE A 303 -3.14 0.60 -12.92
N SER A 304 -3.82 1.75 -13.04
CA SER A 304 -4.69 2.32 -11.99
C SER A 304 -5.83 3.12 -12.60
N ASN A 305 -6.93 3.24 -11.87
CA ASN A 305 -8.07 4.08 -12.25
C ASN A 305 -7.90 5.50 -11.72
N PHE A 306 -8.41 6.48 -12.46
CA PHE A 306 -8.29 7.89 -12.13
C PHE A 306 -9.67 8.55 -12.06
N THR A 307 -9.86 9.42 -11.07
CA THR A 307 -10.93 10.41 -11.10
C THR A 307 -10.32 11.79 -11.07
N VAL A 308 -10.97 12.75 -11.71
CA VAL A 308 -10.47 14.12 -11.80
C VAL A 308 -11.48 15.07 -11.17
N ASP A 309 -11.01 15.82 -10.18
CA ASP A 309 -11.76 16.88 -9.50
C ASP A 309 -11.11 18.23 -9.80
N THR A 310 -11.92 19.27 -9.91
CA THR A 310 -11.43 20.64 -10.13
C THR A 310 -11.97 21.58 -9.07
N GLN A 311 -11.13 22.49 -8.58
CA GLN A 311 -11.52 23.52 -7.62
C GLN A 311 -10.91 24.88 -7.96
N VAL A 312 -11.61 25.94 -7.57
CA VAL A 312 -11.14 27.33 -7.70
C VAL A 312 -11.23 27.98 -6.32
N GLN A 313 -10.10 28.48 -5.83
CA GLN A 313 -10.00 29.18 -4.56
C GLN A 313 -9.50 30.60 -4.79
N LEU A 314 -10.38 31.56 -4.48
CA LEU A 314 -10.06 32.98 -4.52
C LEU A 314 -9.56 33.45 -3.16
N TYR A 315 -8.83 34.57 -3.17
CA TYR A 315 -8.22 35.18 -1.98
C TYR A 315 -7.28 34.24 -1.22
N ALA A 316 -6.58 33.37 -1.95
CA ALA A 316 -5.52 32.52 -1.42
C ALA A 316 -4.26 33.36 -1.20
N THR A 317 -4.19 34.07 -0.06
CA THR A 317 -3.00 34.81 0.35
C THR A 317 -1.96 33.89 0.99
N PHE A 318 -0.70 34.32 0.99
CA PHE A 318 0.38 33.61 1.68
C PHE A 318 0.09 33.47 3.18
N THR A 319 0.38 32.28 3.72
CA THR A 319 0.30 32.03 5.16
C THR A 319 1.25 32.97 5.91
N PRO A 320 0.83 33.59 7.03
CA PRO A 320 1.67 34.51 7.81
C PRO A 320 2.92 33.86 8.42
N SER A 321 2.96 32.52 8.46
CA SER A 321 4.11 31.71 8.89
C SER A 321 5.23 31.65 7.86
N ILE A 322 4.98 32.04 6.61
CA ILE A 322 5.96 32.02 5.52
C ILE A 322 6.50 33.43 5.32
N ARG A 323 7.78 33.55 4.98
CA ARG A 323 8.37 34.84 4.60
C ARG A 323 7.73 35.31 3.29
N GLN A 324 7.34 36.57 3.26
CA GLN A 324 6.81 37.16 2.04
C GLN A 324 7.87 37.13 0.92
N PRO A 325 7.46 37.04 -0.36
CA PRO A 325 8.37 37.05 -1.49
C PRO A 325 9.36 38.22 -1.41
N GLU A 326 10.64 37.97 -1.69
CA GLU A 326 11.68 39.02 -1.71
C GLU A 326 11.85 39.52 -3.15
N TYR A 327 11.74 40.82 -3.37
CA TYR A 327 12.02 41.42 -4.68
C TYR A 327 13.53 41.45 -4.93
N ASP A 328 13.97 40.82 -6.00
CA ASP A 328 15.38 40.83 -6.42
C ASP A 328 15.58 41.84 -7.56
N GLU A 329 16.37 42.87 -7.29
CA GLU A 329 16.66 43.95 -8.24
C GLU A 329 17.44 43.47 -9.47
N VAL A 330 18.19 42.36 -9.35
CA VAL A 330 19.00 41.82 -10.44
C VAL A 330 18.13 41.12 -11.48
N THR A 331 17.19 40.29 -11.02
CA THR A 331 16.30 39.50 -11.87
C THR A 331 14.99 40.22 -12.21
N LYS A 332 14.73 41.37 -11.58
CA LYS A 332 13.47 42.14 -11.70
C LYS A 332 12.24 41.25 -11.44
N ALA A 333 12.38 40.31 -10.52
CA ALA A 333 11.37 39.31 -10.20
C ALA A 333 11.25 39.14 -8.69
N TRP A 334 10.07 38.71 -8.25
CA TRP A 334 9.85 38.30 -6.87
C TRP A 334 10.32 36.86 -6.70
N THR A 335 11.06 36.61 -5.63
CA THR A 335 11.72 35.32 -5.40
C THR A 335 11.16 34.60 -4.17
N LEU A 336 10.89 33.30 -4.34
CA LEU A 336 10.57 32.37 -3.26
C LEU A 336 11.79 31.52 -2.92
N ARG A 337 12.01 31.27 -1.61
CA ARG A 337 13.09 30.40 -1.12
C ARG A 337 12.64 28.95 -1.08
N ARG A 338 13.59 28.01 -1.24
CA ARG A 338 13.31 26.57 -1.23
C ARG A 338 12.78 26.07 0.10
N GLU A 339 13.31 26.59 1.21
CA GLU A 339 12.85 26.20 2.56
C GLU A 339 11.35 26.45 2.76
N ASP A 340 10.81 27.47 2.11
CA ASP A 340 9.44 27.94 2.26
C ASP A 340 8.44 27.26 1.30
N LEU A 341 8.91 26.47 0.31
CA LEU A 341 8.07 25.84 -0.72
C LEU A 341 7.16 24.73 -0.18
N SER A 342 7.59 24.02 0.85
CA SER A 342 6.78 23.00 1.51
C SER A 342 5.67 23.63 2.37
N GLY A 343 5.95 24.79 2.96
CA GLY A 343 4.99 25.58 3.72
C GLY A 343 3.99 26.32 2.84
N PHE A 344 4.32 26.57 1.56
CA PHE A 344 3.44 27.24 0.59
C PHE A 344 2.06 26.60 0.52
N VAL A 345 1.99 25.27 0.61
CA VAL A 345 0.73 24.53 0.63
C VAL A 345 0.30 24.31 2.07
N ASN A 346 -0.48 25.23 2.62
CA ASN A 346 -1.05 25.08 3.95
C ASN A 346 -2.48 24.53 3.89
N ALA A 347 -2.66 23.24 4.17
CA ALA A 347 -3.96 22.58 4.19
C ALA A 347 -4.94 23.13 5.25
N ALA A 348 -4.45 23.90 6.24
CA ALA A 348 -5.31 24.50 7.27
C ALA A 348 -5.93 25.84 6.82
N GLU A 349 -5.28 26.57 5.92
CA GLU A 349 -5.77 27.86 5.41
C GLU A 349 -6.38 27.74 4.01
N TRP A 350 -5.95 26.76 3.22
CA TRP A 350 -6.56 26.40 1.95
C TRP A 350 -7.33 25.10 2.14
N PRO A 351 -8.67 25.13 2.23
CA PRO A 351 -9.47 23.92 2.36
C PRO A 351 -9.39 23.14 1.03
N LEU A 352 -8.38 22.29 0.91
CA LEU A 352 -8.30 21.32 -0.15
C LEU A 352 -9.44 20.34 0.10
N SER A 353 -10.43 20.35 -0.79
CA SER A 353 -11.57 19.44 -0.66
C SER A 353 -11.04 18.01 -0.80
N PRO A 354 -11.03 17.17 0.26
CA PRO A 354 -10.63 15.79 0.10
C PRO A 354 -11.62 15.14 -0.86
N SER A 355 -11.11 14.51 -1.92
CA SER A 355 -11.97 13.77 -2.84
C SER A 355 -12.77 12.71 -2.08
N ILE A 356 -14.05 12.58 -2.46
CA ILE A 356 -14.98 11.65 -1.82
C ILE A 356 -14.79 10.30 -2.50
N GLY A 357 -14.08 9.38 -1.86
CA GLY A 357 -13.83 8.05 -2.43
C GLY A 357 -12.78 7.24 -1.67
N GLU A 358 -12.55 6.02 -2.15
CA GLU A 358 -11.42 5.19 -1.71
C GLU A 358 -10.18 5.50 -2.57
N GLY A 359 -9.08 5.85 -1.92
CA GLY A 359 -7.79 6.10 -2.58
C GLY A 359 -7.11 7.41 -2.14
N PRO A 360 -5.80 7.55 -2.40
CA PRO A 360 -5.08 8.78 -2.10
C PRO A 360 -5.41 9.89 -3.11
N THR A 361 -5.41 11.13 -2.62
CA THR A 361 -5.56 12.35 -3.44
C THR A 361 -4.21 12.91 -3.85
N VAL A 362 -4.07 13.25 -5.13
CA VAL A 362 -2.90 13.91 -5.72
C VAL A 362 -3.30 15.31 -6.13
N ASN A 363 -2.62 16.31 -5.58
CA ASN A 363 -3.03 17.71 -5.72
C ASN A 363 -2.15 18.45 -6.73
N PHE A 364 -2.76 19.05 -7.75
CA PHE A 364 -2.10 19.95 -8.68
C PHE A 364 -2.60 21.37 -8.46
N ILE A 365 -1.72 22.25 -7.99
CA ILE A 365 -2.06 23.64 -7.72
C ILE A 365 -1.49 24.52 -8.82
N LEU A 366 -2.36 25.28 -9.46
CA LEU A 366 -2.03 26.41 -10.32
C LEU A 366 -2.16 27.70 -9.51
N TYR A 367 -1.04 28.35 -9.21
CA TYR A 367 -1.04 29.63 -8.51
C TYR A 367 -0.83 30.77 -9.50
N VAL A 368 -1.74 31.74 -9.49
CA VAL A 368 -1.62 32.97 -10.27
C VAL A 368 -1.29 34.10 -9.30
N PRO A 369 -0.06 34.66 -9.32
CA PRO A 369 0.32 35.72 -8.39
C PRO A 369 -0.42 37.03 -8.66
N ASP A 370 -0.50 37.88 -7.64
CA ASP A 370 -0.98 39.26 -7.81
C ASP A 370 0.00 40.07 -8.68
N ARG A 371 -0.49 41.12 -9.35
CA ARG A 371 0.33 41.95 -10.23
C ARG A 371 1.48 42.63 -9.52
N ALA A 372 1.26 43.05 -8.28
CA ALA A 372 2.30 43.65 -7.47
C ALA A 372 3.49 42.70 -7.25
N GLN A 373 3.24 41.38 -7.34
CA GLN A 373 4.17 40.31 -7.05
C GLN A 373 4.50 39.44 -8.28
N SER A 374 4.15 39.90 -9.48
CA SER A 374 4.45 39.23 -10.74
C SER A 374 5.64 39.91 -11.44
N PRO A 375 6.61 39.18 -12.01
CA PRO A 375 6.70 37.71 -12.04
C PRO A 375 7.24 37.13 -10.73
N LEU A 376 6.71 35.98 -10.32
CA LEU A 376 7.12 35.22 -9.15
C LEU A 376 7.89 33.97 -9.59
N VAL A 377 9.11 33.79 -9.06
CA VAL A 377 10.02 32.69 -9.42
C VAL A 377 10.71 32.08 -8.20
N VAL A 378 11.17 30.84 -8.31
CA VAL A 378 11.94 30.19 -7.25
C VAL A 378 13.42 30.61 -7.35
N LYS A 379 13.99 31.11 -6.24
CA LYS A 379 15.29 31.80 -6.18
C LYS A 379 16.48 31.01 -6.75
N GLU A 380 16.53 29.70 -6.52
CA GLU A 380 17.71 28.90 -6.89
C GLU A 380 17.71 28.45 -8.35
N ASN A 381 16.54 28.08 -8.88
CA ASN A 381 16.43 27.45 -10.20
C ASN A 381 15.79 28.39 -11.25
N ALA A 382 15.38 29.60 -10.84
CA ALA A 382 14.52 30.51 -11.61
C ALA A 382 13.26 29.83 -12.20
N GLY A 383 12.88 28.68 -11.64
CA GLY A 383 11.76 27.88 -12.11
C GLY A 383 10.44 28.35 -11.50
N CYS A 384 9.35 28.09 -12.22
CA CYS A 384 7.99 28.43 -11.79
C CYS A 384 7.25 27.22 -11.20
N SER A 385 7.89 26.06 -11.04
CA SER A 385 7.22 24.86 -10.56
C SER A 385 8.09 24.00 -9.66
N TRP A 386 7.44 23.28 -8.75
CA TRP A 386 8.08 22.28 -7.89
C TRP A 386 7.12 21.14 -7.59
N LEU A 387 7.69 20.00 -7.22
CA LEU A 387 6.94 18.81 -6.83
C LEU A 387 7.08 18.59 -5.33
N ILE A 388 5.99 18.26 -4.65
CA ILE A 388 5.97 17.79 -3.27
C ILE A 388 5.85 16.25 -3.30
N PRO A 389 6.89 15.51 -2.84
CA PRO A 389 6.89 14.05 -2.78
C PRO A 389 5.61 13.46 -2.18
N GLN A 390 5.09 12.40 -2.78
CA GLN A 390 3.89 11.68 -2.33
C GLN A 390 2.60 12.52 -2.18
N TRP A 391 2.60 13.77 -2.67
CA TRP A 391 1.48 14.69 -2.47
C TRP A 391 0.97 15.29 -3.79
N GLY A 392 1.86 15.79 -4.64
CA GLY A 392 1.42 16.54 -5.81
C GLY A 392 2.44 17.56 -6.32
N GLY A 393 1.95 18.55 -7.07
CA GLY A 393 2.77 19.55 -7.72
C GLY A 393 2.16 20.94 -7.70
N VAL A 394 3.01 21.95 -7.70
CA VAL A 394 2.61 23.35 -7.76
C VAL A 394 3.27 24.00 -8.97
N HIS A 395 2.50 24.80 -9.71
CA HIS A 395 2.96 25.60 -10.83
C HIS A 395 2.47 27.05 -10.66
N ILE A 396 3.39 27.99 -10.82
CA ILE A 396 3.14 29.43 -10.80
C ILE A 396 2.99 29.89 -12.25
N LEU A 397 1.80 30.39 -12.59
CA LEU A 397 1.54 30.97 -13.90
C LEU A 397 1.70 32.49 -13.84
N ASN A 398 2.84 32.97 -14.34
CA ASN A 398 3.09 34.40 -14.50
C ASN A 398 2.41 34.88 -15.78
N LEU A 399 1.41 35.75 -15.64
CA LEU A 399 0.70 36.35 -16.77
C LEU A 399 1.48 37.55 -17.31
N ASP A 400 1.68 37.60 -18.63
CA ASP A 400 2.36 38.71 -19.30
C ASP A 400 1.55 40.01 -19.16
N GLY A 401 2.25 41.11 -18.84
CA GLY A 401 1.69 42.37 -18.33
C GLY A 401 0.83 43.21 -19.29
N GLN A 402 0.07 42.62 -20.20
CA GLN A 402 -0.86 43.35 -21.07
C GLN A 402 -2.24 43.48 -20.40
N SER A 403 -2.46 44.63 -19.76
CA SER A 403 -3.77 45.21 -19.42
C SER A 403 -4.82 44.26 -18.83
N ASP A 404 -4.83 44.21 -17.50
CA ASP A 404 -5.71 43.43 -16.63
C ASP A 404 -5.48 41.91 -16.58
N THR A 405 -5.34 41.37 -15.36
CA THR A 405 -5.41 39.92 -15.08
C THR A 405 -6.75 39.45 -15.62
N PRO A 406 -6.77 38.59 -16.65
CA PRO A 406 -8.00 38.18 -17.29
C PRO A 406 -8.89 37.49 -16.26
N SER A 407 -10.20 37.77 -16.32
CA SER A 407 -11.17 37.14 -15.43
C SER A 407 -11.32 35.64 -15.70
N ALA A 408 -11.02 35.22 -16.93
CA ALA A 408 -11.05 33.83 -17.39
C ALA A 408 -9.70 33.43 -18.02
N LEU A 409 -9.18 32.27 -17.62
CA LEU A 409 -8.02 31.64 -18.26
C LEU A 409 -8.47 30.76 -19.45
N THR A 410 -7.86 30.95 -20.62
CA THR A 410 -8.08 30.09 -21.80
C THR A 410 -7.19 28.85 -21.74
N ALA A 411 -7.56 27.80 -22.48
CA ALA A 411 -6.78 26.56 -22.56
C ALA A 411 -5.33 26.77 -23.02
N GLU A 412 -5.10 27.70 -23.95
CA GLU A 412 -3.76 28.06 -24.44
C GLU A 412 -2.87 28.64 -23.33
N MET A 413 -3.42 29.48 -22.45
CA MET A 413 -2.67 30.03 -21.31
C MET A 413 -2.35 28.96 -20.25
N LEU A 414 -3.11 27.86 -20.22
CA LEU A 414 -2.90 26.74 -19.29
C LEU A 414 -1.87 25.72 -19.81
N GLU A 415 -1.50 25.77 -21.10
CA GLU A 415 -0.59 24.82 -21.74
C GLU A 415 0.73 24.61 -20.96
N PRO A 416 1.47 25.65 -20.52
CA PRO A 416 2.72 25.46 -19.78
C PRO A 416 2.52 24.77 -18.42
N ALA A 417 1.39 25.07 -17.77
CA ALA A 417 1.01 24.44 -16.50
C ALA A 417 0.65 22.97 -16.70
N MET A 418 -0.13 22.67 -17.75
CA MET A 418 -0.52 21.29 -18.08
C MET A 418 0.69 20.43 -18.43
N HIS A 419 1.63 20.91 -19.26
CA HIS A 419 2.87 20.18 -19.53
C HIS A 419 3.71 19.93 -18.27
N THR A 420 3.75 20.91 -17.37
CA THR A 420 4.42 20.75 -16.08
C THR A 420 3.74 19.67 -15.24
N PHE A 421 2.40 19.71 -15.15
CA PHE A 421 1.62 18.73 -14.39
C PHE A 421 1.75 17.32 -14.98
N SER A 422 1.76 17.15 -16.30
CA SER A 422 1.98 15.87 -16.95
C SER A 422 3.36 15.28 -16.60
N ASN A 423 4.43 16.11 -16.65
CA ASN A 423 5.77 15.68 -16.25
C ASN A 423 5.87 15.34 -14.75
N GLN A 424 5.20 16.13 -13.91
CA GLN A 424 5.11 15.89 -12.48
C GLN A 424 4.34 14.61 -12.15
N LEU A 425 3.25 14.33 -12.86
CA LEU A 425 2.46 13.11 -12.75
C LEU A 425 3.31 11.90 -13.14
N ILE A 426 3.99 11.93 -14.29
CA ILE A 426 4.92 10.89 -14.73
C ILE A 426 5.97 10.60 -13.65
N SER A 427 6.52 11.66 -13.04
CA SER A 427 7.50 11.53 -11.96
C SER A 427 6.92 10.97 -10.66
N LEU A 428 5.68 11.33 -10.29
CA LEU A 428 5.00 10.85 -9.09
C LEU A 428 4.59 9.38 -9.23
N PHE A 429 4.21 8.94 -10.42
CA PHE A 429 3.87 7.53 -10.69
C PHE A 429 5.11 6.65 -10.78
N GLY A 430 6.29 7.26 -10.94
CA GLY A 430 7.58 6.60 -10.89
C GLY A 430 8.01 6.00 -12.21
N LEU A 431 7.57 6.57 -13.33
CA LEU A 431 7.98 6.06 -14.64
C LEU A 431 9.50 6.19 -14.78
N PRO A 432 10.16 5.16 -15.34
CA PRO A 432 11.59 5.21 -15.61
C PRO A 432 11.92 6.37 -16.57
N GLN A 433 13.14 6.90 -16.54
CA GLN A 433 13.53 8.02 -17.40
C GLN A 433 13.86 7.57 -18.83
N GLY A 434 14.35 6.34 -18.98
CA GLY A 434 14.47 5.64 -20.26
C GLY A 434 13.58 4.40 -20.32
N PRO A 435 13.47 3.76 -21.49
CA PRO A 435 13.88 4.23 -22.81
C PRO A 435 12.90 5.28 -23.37
N ALA A 436 13.20 5.92 -24.50
CA ALA A 436 12.38 7.03 -25.04
C ALA A 436 10.92 6.67 -25.33
N SER A 437 10.62 5.40 -25.56
CA SER A 437 9.28 4.92 -25.89
C SER A 437 8.36 4.89 -24.65
N LEU A 438 7.26 5.66 -24.68
CA LEU A 438 6.29 5.70 -23.58
C LEU A 438 5.65 4.32 -23.29
N PRO A 439 5.24 3.51 -24.28
CA PRO A 439 4.63 2.21 -24.01
C PRO A 439 5.55 1.25 -23.26
N LEU A 440 6.86 1.23 -23.57
CA LEU A 440 7.81 0.39 -22.83
C LEU A 440 7.92 0.84 -21.38
N ARG A 441 8.03 2.15 -21.12
CA ARG A 441 8.10 2.70 -19.76
C ARG A 441 6.88 2.32 -18.92
N ILE A 442 5.69 2.35 -19.51
CA ILE A 442 4.44 1.92 -18.86
C ILE A 442 4.47 0.43 -18.57
N SER A 443 4.88 -0.39 -19.55
CA SER A 443 4.98 -1.85 -19.36
C SER A 443 6.02 -2.23 -18.30
N THR A 444 7.12 -1.48 -18.19
CA THR A 444 8.12 -1.64 -17.13
C THR A 444 7.50 -1.32 -15.77
N LEU A 445 6.76 -0.21 -15.67
CA LEU A 445 6.07 0.16 -14.45
C LEU A 445 5.06 -0.92 -14.03
N GLU A 446 4.30 -1.46 -14.97
CA GLU A 446 3.34 -2.54 -14.75
C GLU A 446 4.00 -3.76 -14.10
N ARG A 447 5.14 -4.21 -14.65
CA ARG A 447 5.91 -5.35 -14.13
C ARG A 447 6.48 -5.08 -12.73
N VAL A 448 7.03 -3.88 -12.52
CA VAL A 448 7.56 -3.46 -11.22
C VAL A 448 6.45 -3.38 -10.16
N ARG A 449 5.26 -2.87 -10.53
CA ARG A 449 4.10 -2.81 -9.64
C ARG A 449 3.55 -4.20 -9.32
N ALA A 450 3.46 -5.10 -10.29
CA ALA A 450 3.02 -6.47 -10.04
C ALA A 450 3.94 -7.17 -9.03
N ALA A 451 5.26 -7.02 -9.18
CA ALA A 451 6.24 -7.55 -8.25
C ALA A 451 6.08 -6.96 -6.82
N SER A 452 5.94 -5.62 -6.75
CA SER A 452 5.78 -4.91 -5.48
C SER A 452 4.49 -5.30 -4.74
N LEU A 453 3.39 -5.49 -5.47
CA LEU A 453 2.08 -5.85 -4.90
C LEU A 453 2.06 -7.29 -4.39
N ILE A 454 2.60 -8.25 -5.17
CA ILE A 454 2.73 -9.63 -4.70
C ILE A 454 3.53 -9.69 -3.40
N PHE A 455 4.61 -8.90 -3.32
CA PHE A 455 5.40 -8.84 -2.10
C PHE A 455 4.66 -8.18 -0.94
N SER A 456 3.99 -7.04 -1.18
CA SER A 456 3.20 -6.34 -0.16
C SER A 456 2.13 -7.25 0.43
N ALA A 457 1.33 -7.91 -0.42
CA ALA A 457 0.27 -8.82 0.00
C ALA A 457 0.81 -10.01 0.78
N SER A 458 1.92 -10.61 0.31
CA SER A 458 2.59 -11.73 1.01
C SER A 458 3.12 -11.31 2.38
N SER A 459 3.70 -10.10 2.47
CA SER A 459 4.17 -9.53 3.73
C SER A 459 3.01 -9.23 4.69
N THR A 460 1.90 -8.70 4.19
CA THR A 460 0.67 -8.45 4.96
C THR A 460 0.07 -9.74 5.50
N LEU A 461 0.04 -10.82 4.71
CA LEU A 461 -0.33 -12.16 5.19
C LEU A 461 0.61 -12.65 6.28
N GLY A 462 1.92 -12.47 6.12
CA GLY A 462 2.91 -12.81 7.16
C GLY A 462 2.67 -12.04 8.46
N ALA A 463 2.39 -10.74 8.36
CA ALA A 463 2.05 -9.91 9.50
C ALA A 463 0.75 -10.37 10.19
N LEU A 464 -0.28 -10.72 9.42
CA LEU A 464 -1.52 -11.29 9.93
C LEU A 464 -1.28 -12.61 10.68
N ALA A 465 -0.46 -13.51 10.12
CA ALA A 465 -0.08 -14.76 10.78
C ALA A 465 0.67 -14.51 12.12
N GLN A 466 1.57 -13.53 12.15
CA GLN A 466 2.26 -13.15 13.39
C GLN A 466 1.30 -12.57 14.44
N VAL A 467 0.35 -11.73 14.04
CA VAL A 467 -0.69 -11.19 14.93
C VAL A 467 -1.55 -12.33 15.49
N TYR A 468 -1.98 -13.26 14.64
CA TYR A 468 -2.77 -14.43 15.04
C TYR A 468 -2.05 -15.28 16.11
N GLN A 469 -0.73 -15.49 15.97
CA GLN A 469 0.06 -16.28 16.91
C GLN A 469 0.33 -15.53 18.22
N LYS A 470 0.70 -14.24 18.14
CA LYS A 470 1.12 -13.45 19.31
C LYS A 470 -0.04 -12.98 20.17
N LEU A 471 -1.23 -12.81 19.59
CA LEU A 471 -2.39 -12.25 20.26
C LEU A 471 -3.56 -13.25 20.28
N PRO A 472 -3.52 -14.26 21.16
CA PRO A 472 -4.53 -15.32 21.18
C PRO A 472 -5.93 -14.84 21.63
N SER A 473 -6.01 -13.65 22.22
CA SER A 473 -7.23 -13.00 22.66
C SER A 473 -7.95 -12.20 21.57
N ILE A 474 -7.43 -12.15 20.33
CA ILE A 474 -8.08 -11.47 19.21
C ILE A 474 -9.12 -12.40 18.55
N PRO A 475 -10.39 -11.94 18.37
CA PRO A 475 -11.37 -12.67 17.58
C PRO A 475 -10.94 -12.71 16.11
N VAL A 476 -11.16 -13.84 15.46
CA VAL A 476 -10.92 -13.96 14.01
C VAL A 476 -12.23 -14.40 13.38
N PRO A 477 -12.95 -13.47 12.73
CA PRO A 477 -14.20 -13.80 12.05
C PRO A 477 -13.98 -14.60 10.76
N ASP A 478 -15.02 -15.27 10.28
CA ASP A 478 -14.94 -16.13 9.08
C ASP A 478 -14.63 -15.34 7.79
N ASN A 479 -15.01 -14.06 7.73
CA ASN A 479 -14.67 -13.20 6.58
C ASN A 479 -13.16 -12.99 6.44
N VAL A 480 -12.41 -12.89 7.55
CA VAL A 480 -10.94 -12.78 7.52
C VAL A 480 -10.33 -14.08 7.00
N ALA A 481 -10.87 -15.24 7.38
CA ALA A 481 -10.42 -16.53 6.84
C ALA A 481 -10.71 -16.64 5.33
N GLN A 482 -11.90 -16.24 4.88
CA GLN A 482 -12.25 -16.21 3.46
C GLN A 482 -11.36 -15.27 2.66
N SER A 483 -11.15 -14.03 3.13
CA SER A 483 -10.25 -13.06 2.49
C SER A 483 -8.81 -13.56 2.47
N THR A 484 -8.35 -14.27 3.51
CA THR A 484 -7.03 -14.92 3.53
C THR A 484 -6.92 -15.99 2.44
N HIS A 485 -7.93 -16.85 2.29
CA HIS A 485 -7.96 -17.87 1.24
C HIS A 485 -7.99 -17.25 -0.17
N HIS A 486 -8.82 -16.22 -0.38
CA HIS A 486 -8.87 -15.50 -1.66
C HIS A 486 -7.53 -14.82 -1.97
N THR A 487 -6.89 -14.21 -0.98
CA THR A 487 -5.56 -13.61 -1.13
C THR A 487 -4.55 -14.63 -1.62
N ILE A 488 -4.48 -15.80 -0.97
CA ILE A 488 -3.57 -16.89 -1.36
C ILE A 488 -3.87 -17.37 -2.80
N ALA A 489 -5.14 -17.55 -3.15
CA ALA A 489 -5.54 -17.97 -4.49
C ALA A 489 -5.14 -16.95 -5.57
N HIS A 490 -5.37 -15.65 -5.33
CA HIS A 490 -4.96 -14.59 -6.25
C HIS A 490 -3.44 -14.46 -6.35
N LEU A 491 -2.70 -14.63 -5.24
CA LEU A 491 -1.24 -14.66 -5.25
C LEU A 491 -0.68 -15.82 -6.08
N GLN A 492 -1.28 -17.01 -5.96
CA GLN A 492 -0.91 -18.18 -6.80
C GLN A 492 -1.10 -17.86 -8.28
N GLN A 493 -2.29 -17.37 -8.65
CA GLN A 493 -2.60 -17.01 -10.03
C GLN A 493 -1.68 -15.91 -10.57
N ALA A 494 -1.42 -14.86 -9.78
CA ALA A 494 -0.50 -13.79 -10.17
C ALA A 494 0.91 -14.33 -10.46
N CYS A 495 1.40 -15.25 -9.64
CA CYS A 495 2.70 -15.88 -9.83
C CYS A 495 2.77 -16.80 -11.06
N ASP A 496 1.69 -17.53 -11.37
CA ASP A 496 1.62 -18.34 -12.58
C ASP A 496 1.55 -17.46 -13.83
N TYR A 497 0.76 -16.39 -13.82
CA TYR A 497 0.73 -15.41 -14.92
C TYR A 497 2.08 -14.70 -15.13
N LEU A 498 2.82 -14.37 -14.06
CA LEU A 498 4.18 -13.84 -14.18
C LEU A 498 5.11 -14.83 -14.89
N ARG A 499 5.06 -16.12 -14.53
CA ARG A 499 5.87 -17.17 -15.16
C ARG A 499 5.52 -17.37 -16.63
N ASP A 500 4.26 -17.19 -16.99
CA ASP A 500 3.81 -17.27 -18.38
C ASP A 500 4.20 -16.03 -19.20
N GLY A 501 4.56 -14.92 -18.56
CA GLY A 501 4.81 -13.63 -19.20
C GLY A 501 3.54 -12.83 -19.51
N ARG A 502 2.42 -13.15 -18.86
CA ARG A 502 1.14 -12.43 -18.97
C ARG A 502 1.05 -11.36 -17.87
N PHE A 503 1.75 -10.25 -18.09
CA PHE A 503 1.92 -9.21 -17.06
C PHE A 503 0.61 -8.47 -16.69
N PRO A 504 -0.32 -8.18 -17.62
CA PRO A 504 -1.55 -7.46 -17.27
C PRO A 504 -2.43 -8.27 -16.32
N SER A 505 -2.63 -9.55 -16.63
CA SER A 505 -3.38 -10.48 -15.78
C SER A 505 -2.68 -10.76 -14.45
N ALA A 506 -1.35 -10.77 -14.44
CA ALA A 506 -0.59 -10.87 -13.19
C ALA A 506 -0.80 -9.63 -12.31
N LEU A 507 -0.77 -8.43 -12.88
CA LEU A 507 -0.99 -7.19 -12.15
C LEU A 507 -2.43 -7.10 -11.61
N GLU A 508 -3.43 -7.52 -12.39
CA GLU A 508 -4.83 -7.57 -11.94
C GLU A 508 -5.02 -8.49 -10.73
N ASN A 509 -4.48 -9.71 -10.77
CA ASN A 509 -4.55 -10.64 -9.64
C ASN A 509 -3.72 -10.17 -8.44
N ALA A 510 -2.56 -9.55 -8.67
CA ALA A 510 -1.76 -8.96 -7.60
C ALA A 510 -2.50 -7.82 -6.88
N ARG A 511 -3.26 -6.99 -7.61
CA ARG A 511 -4.14 -5.96 -7.02
C ARG A 511 -5.23 -6.59 -6.16
N ALA A 512 -5.93 -7.59 -6.69
CA ALA A 512 -7.01 -8.26 -5.97
C ALA A 512 -6.50 -8.92 -4.67
N ALA A 513 -5.30 -9.52 -4.73
CA ALA A 513 -4.63 -10.06 -3.55
C ALA A 513 -4.33 -8.97 -2.51
N GLU A 514 -3.77 -7.82 -2.91
CA GLU A 514 -3.47 -6.73 -1.99
C GLU A 514 -4.74 -6.20 -1.30
N ILE A 515 -5.81 -5.99 -2.06
CA ILE A 515 -7.08 -5.48 -1.52
C ILE A 515 -7.68 -6.46 -0.50
N GLU A 516 -7.72 -7.76 -0.81
CA GLU A 516 -8.23 -8.77 0.13
C GLU A 516 -7.30 -8.98 1.34
N ALA A 517 -5.99 -8.84 1.16
CA ALA A 517 -5.01 -8.92 2.25
C ALA A 517 -5.16 -7.75 3.24
N GLU A 518 -5.25 -6.52 2.73
CA GLU A 518 -5.47 -5.33 3.56
C GLU A 518 -6.83 -5.38 4.25
N LYS A 519 -7.88 -5.78 3.53
CA LYS A 519 -9.22 -5.98 4.10
C LYS A 519 -9.22 -7.00 5.23
N ALA A 520 -8.52 -8.13 5.06
CA ALA A 520 -8.36 -9.12 6.10
C ALA A 520 -7.58 -8.56 7.31
N PHE A 521 -6.49 -7.82 7.08
CA PHE A 521 -5.63 -7.30 8.15
C PHE A 521 -6.28 -6.15 8.94
N PHE A 522 -7.03 -5.27 8.27
CA PHE A 522 -7.67 -4.09 8.85
C PHE A 522 -9.16 -4.28 9.18
N GLU A 523 -9.62 -5.54 9.27
CA GLU A 523 -10.99 -5.85 9.64
C GLU A 523 -11.35 -5.23 11.01
N ARG A 524 -12.40 -4.39 11.02
CA ARG A 524 -12.78 -3.56 12.19
C ARG A 524 -13.02 -4.36 13.47
N SER A 525 -13.52 -5.59 13.33
CA SER A 525 -13.87 -6.47 14.45
C SER A 525 -12.64 -7.02 15.19
N MET A 526 -11.50 -7.18 14.51
CA MET A 526 -10.25 -7.65 15.13
C MET A 526 -9.65 -6.58 16.05
N VAL A 527 -9.70 -5.31 15.65
CA VAL A 527 -9.15 -4.18 16.43
C VAL A 527 -10.02 -3.83 17.63
N GLY A 528 -11.36 -3.90 17.48
CA GLY A 528 -12.30 -3.48 18.52
C GLY A 528 -12.31 -4.33 19.81
N GLN A 529 -11.88 -5.60 19.75
CA GLN A 529 -11.95 -6.52 20.90
C GLN A 529 -10.62 -6.72 21.65
N VAL A 530 -9.52 -6.12 21.18
CA VAL A 530 -8.24 -6.07 21.92
C VAL A 530 -8.42 -5.42 23.31
N TYR A 531 -9.48 -4.64 23.48
CA TYR A 531 -9.76 -3.87 24.69
C TYR A 531 -10.28 -4.68 25.90
N PHE A 532 -10.49 -5.99 25.79
CA PHE A 532 -10.95 -6.83 26.90
C PHE A 532 -9.98 -7.97 27.27
N PRO A 533 -8.88 -7.66 27.97
CA PRO A 533 -8.01 -8.66 28.58
C PRO A 533 -8.79 -9.66 29.45
N ASP A 534 -8.32 -10.90 29.53
CA ASP A 534 -8.96 -11.93 30.37
C ASP A 534 -9.02 -11.54 31.85
N GLU A 535 -8.10 -10.68 32.30
CA GLU A 535 -8.09 -10.07 33.64
C GLU A 535 -9.39 -9.28 33.92
N HIS A 536 -9.88 -8.53 32.93
CA HIS A 536 -11.13 -7.78 33.04
C HIS A 536 -12.34 -8.71 33.04
N LYS A 537 -12.30 -9.84 32.30
CA LYS A 537 -13.36 -10.87 32.39
C LYS A 537 -13.45 -11.40 33.83
N VAL A 538 -12.31 -11.78 34.42
CA VAL A 538 -12.28 -12.28 35.80
C VAL A 538 -12.76 -11.21 36.79
N ALA A 539 -12.33 -9.96 36.63
CA ALA A 539 -12.76 -8.86 37.50
C ALA A 539 -14.28 -8.60 37.45
N VAL A 540 -14.93 -8.81 36.31
CA VAL A 540 -16.39 -8.69 36.17
C VAL A 540 -17.13 -9.87 36.81
N TYR A 541 -16.61 -11.09 36.69
CA TYR A 541 -17.26 -12.29 37.23
C TYR A 541 -16.97 -12.55 38.72
N LEU A 542 -15.86 -12.07 39.27
CA LEU A 542 -15.45 -12.29 40.66
C LEU A 542 -16.48 -11.79 41.70
N PRO A 543 -17.10 -10.59 41.57
CA PRO A 543 -18.13 -10.13 42.51
C PRO A 543 -19.42 -10.96 42.47
N LEU A 544 -19.76 -11.53 41.30
CA LEU A 544 -20.96 -12.35 41.12
C LEU A 544 -20.76 -13.78 41.69
N LEU A 545 -19.58 -14.37 41.43
CA LEU A 545 -19.29 -15.76 41.81
C LEU A 545 -18.68 -15.88 43.22
N GLY A 546 -17.96 -14.86 43.69
CA GLY A 546 -17.24 -14.88 44.97
C GLY A 546 -18.11 -15.23 46.19
N PRO A 547 -19.28 -14.59 46.38
CA PRO A 547 -20.17 -14.88 47.50
C PRO A 547 -20.72 -16.32 47.52
N VAL A 548 -20.83 -16.96 46.35
CA VAL A 548 -21.31 -18.35 46.21
C VAL A 548 -20.14 -19.33 46.32
N ALA A 549 -18.99 -19.00 45.74
CA ALA A 549 -17.81 -19.86 45.71
C ALA A 549 -17.14 -20.01 47.08
N VAL A 550 -17.02 -18.93 47.87
CA VAL A 550 -16.32 -18.95 49.16
C VAL A 550 -16.96 -19.93 50.16
N PRO A 551 -18.29 -19.93 50.38
CA PRO A 551 -18.94 -20.91 51.25
C PRO A 551 -18.85 -22.35 50.73
N LEU A 552 -18.96 -22.56 49.41
CA LEU A 552 -18.86 -23.88 48.79
C LEU A 552 -17.47 -24.51 48.94
N VAL A 553 -16.42 -23.72 48.74
CA VAL A 553 -15.02 -24.15 48.94
C VAL A 553 -14.74 -24.42 50.41
N MET A 554 -15.17 -23.53 51.32
CA MET A 554 -15.07 -23.76 52.77
C MET A 554 -15.78 -25.05 53.21
N ALA A 555 -16.98 -25.30 52.69
CA ALA A 555 -17.75 -26.50 52.98
C ALA A 555 -17.05 -27.76 52.44
N ALA A 556 -16.51 -27.71 51.22
CA ALA A 556 -15.76 -28.81 50.62
C ALA A 556 -14.47 -29.11 51.40
N LEU A 557 -13.68 -28.09 51.77
CA LEU A 557 -12.44 -28.25 52.55
C LEU A 557 -12.71 -28.82 53.95
N LYS A 558 -13.78 -28.38 54.61
CA LYS A 558 -14.18 -28.89 55.92
C LYS A 558 -14.60 -30.36 55.84
N GLU A 559 -15.28 -30.76 54.77
CA GLU A 559 -15.68 -32.14 54.53
C GLU A 559 -14.50 -33.04 54.12
N LEU A 560 -13.56 -32.52 53.33
CA LEU A 560 -12.33 -33.22 52.98
C LEU A 560 -11.48 -33.48 54.23
N LYS A 561 -11.31 -32.47 55.09
CA LYS A 561 -10.59 -32.59 56.37
C LYS A 561 -11.31 -33.51 57.36
N SER A 562 -12.64 -33.56 57.34
CA SER A 562 -13.40 -34.48 58.18
C SER A 562 -13.30 -35.93 57.67
N ALA A 563 -13.20 -36.13 56.36
CA ALA A 563 -12.96 -37.44 55.73
C ALA A 563 -11.53 -37.93 55.99
N LEU A 564 -10.51 -37.07 55.84
CA LEU A 564 -9.11 -37.38 56.12
C LEU A 564 -8.80 -37.65 57.59
N LYS A 565 -9.61 -37.15 58.52
CA LYS A 565 -9.49 -37.47 59.96
C LYS A 565 -10.25 -38.76 60.36
N ARG A 566 -11.07 -39.30 59.46
CA ARG A 566 -11.89 -40.51 59.68
C ARG A 566 -11.38 -41.73 58.90
N ALA A 567 -10.61 -41.50 57.83
CA ALA A 567 -9.67 -42.46 57.29
C ALA A 567 -8.45 -42.54 58.22
#